data_AF-A0A8F5GVR7-F1
#
_entry.id   AF-A0A8F5GVR7-F1
#
_cell.length_a   1.000
_cell.length_b   1.000
_cell.length_c   1.000
_cell.angle_alpha   90.00
_cell.angle_beta   90.00
_cell.angle_gamma   90.00
#
_symmetry.space_group_name_H-M   'P 1'
#
loop_
_entity.id
_entity.type
_entity.pdbx_description
1 polymer ?
#
loop_
_entity_poly.entity_id
_entity_poly.type
_entity_poly.pdbx_seq_one_letter_code
_entity_poly.pdbx_strand_id
1 'polypeptide(L)'
;MVKYSIPYLTYIAIFGIIPLILTFVIVGVNFSGAIKSSFSTAPLLAIIYNTFFFSLFTAVVSTLLGYILAITVDMYPKKLLILLILLPFTIPFTASALIWVISFYGGYGWFTYLLGINYDPLYFSKSALFAVSLVSAWSSVPLAFLLILASLRSIPKEIKESSQIDGLTLSQYYFKIAFPYSLKGILLAFLITFVLSMGNFDLPYVMTQGGPGFSTTTLPLSVYFMMFQYDNFSGGALFASILALIASIPAIGVALLVKSNGFRFSLPAVKIPDKVFRVLMLVVSSIIIIFLDFPVYWMVLVATRPNTLDFLKPPVLIPKEFTLSYVISSLESSVPYIISSVVVSLIVGILTIVLSSLGAYEGARKFWFWLLLLSIYLYALPSTSYIIPVYLMTSDLHLINTWIGLALPSAIFTASFAFWTMFNFYIDFPKVYEEAAEIDGMKNKILRLILPLSRPFLIATFVISFTFAWHLLFYPLVLSETPYQMNFPPTGSETATIFALNAISQGSVNWALLASSALVASLPVIIVSYVAQDYMLRGLYSGGVKGA
;
A
#
# COMPACT_ATOMS: atom_id res chain seq x y z
N MET A 1 32.70 16.39 3.08
CA MET A 1 32.47 15.77 1.76
C MET A 1 31.21 14.92 1.81
N VAL A 2 30.39 14.91 0.75
CA VAL A 2 29.21 14.04 0.60
C VAL A 2 29.68 12.76 -0.05
N LYS A 3 29.60 11.60 0.61
CA LYS A 3 30.21 10.36 0.05
C LYS A 3 29.22 9.21 -0.09
N TYR A 4 28.30 9.03 0.86
CA TYR A 4 27.43 7.86 0.94
C TYR A 4 26.02 8.11 0.41
N SER A 5 25.59 9.37 0.40
CA SER A 5 24.27 9.81 -0.08
C SER A 5 24.22 10.15 -1.57
N ILE A 6 25.36 10.22 -2.27
CA ILE A 6 25.39 10.49 -3.72
C ILE A 6 24.52 9.49 -4.51
N PRO A 7 24.65 8.17 -4.33
CA PRO A 7 23.82 7.21 -5.08
C PRO A 7 22.32 7.43 -4.87
N TYR A 8 21.90 7.71 -3.64
CA TYR A 8 20.50 8.00 -3.32
C TYR A 8 20.03 9.30 -3.98
N LEU A 9 20.82 10.38 -3.87
CA LEU A 9 20.51 11.68 -4.49
C LEU A 9 20.40 11.57 -6.02
N THR A 10 21.34 10.87 -6.66
CA THR A 10 21.30 10.60 -8.09
C THR A 10 20.05 9.81 -8.47
N TYR A 11 19.73 8.78 -7.69
CA TYR A 11 18.56 7.93 -7.94
C TYR A 11 17.24 8.71 -7.84
N ILE A 12 17.02 9.46 -6.75
CA ILE A 12 15.79 10.26 -6.61
C ILE A 12 15.71 11.40 -7.62
N ALA A 13 16.86 11.92 -8.10
CA ALA A 13 16.88 12.89 -9.19
C ALA A 13 16.37 12.26 -10.49
N ILE A 14 16.92 11.10 -10.88
CA ILE A 14 16.60 10.42 -12.14
C ILE A 14 15.16 9.87 -12.16
N PHE A 15 14.71 9.22 -11.09
CA PHE A 15 13.42 8.51 -11.09
C PHE A 15 12.30 9.23 -10.33
N GLY A 16 12.60 10.32 -9.62
CA GLY A 16 11.62 11.12 -8.89
C GLY A 16 11.50 12.54 -9.41
N ILE A 17 12.51 13.38 -9.11
CA ILE A 17 12.44 14.84 -9.32
C ILE A 17 12.37 15.21 -10.80
N ILE A 18 13.28 14.67 -11.63
CA ILE A 18 13.31 14.99 -13.06
C ILE A 18 12.00 14.56 -13.75
N PRO A 19 11.51 13.31 -13.59
CA PRO A 19 10.22 12.90 -14.13
C PRO A 19 9.06 13.77 -13.65
N LEU A 20 9.07 14.22 -12.40
CA LEU A 20 8.02 15.11 -11.89
C LEU A 20 8.00 16.41 -12.67
N ILE A 21 9.15 17.07 -12.79
CA ILE A 21 9.29 18.35 -13.48
C ILE A 21 8.92 18.18 -14.95
N LEU A 22 9.41 17.12 -15.60
CA LEU A 22 9.12 16.83 -17.01
C LEU A 22 7.62 16.63 -17.26
N THR A 23 6.87 16.10 -16.29
CA THR A 23 5.41 15.99 -16.41
C THR A 23 4.76 17.35 -16.60
N PHE A 24 5.18 18.37 -15.85
CA PHE A 24 4.70 19.75 -16.04
C PHE A 24 5.20 20.37 -17.35
N VAL A 25 6.44 20.07 -17.77
CA VAL A 25 6.99 20.58 -19.04
C VAL A 25 6.19 20.05 -20.23
N ILE A 26 5.89 18.75 -20.27
CA ILE A 26 5.11 18.12 -21.34
C ILE A 26 3.74 18.77 -21.49
N VAL A 27 3.09 19.09 -20.36
CA VAL A 27 1.81 19.83 -20.36
C VAL A 27 1.99 21.23 -20.96
N GLY A 28 3.08 21.92 -20.63
CA GLY A 28 3.38 23.25 -21.13
C GLY A 28 3.61 23.32 -22.65
N VAL A 29 4.14 22.27 -23.28
CA VAL A 29 4.42 22.24 -24.73
C VAL A 29 3.15 22.42 -25.56
N ASN A 30 2.02 21.87 -25.13
CA ASN A 30 0.72 22.03 -25.81
C ASN A 30 -0.42 22.16 -24.80
N PHE A 31 -0.38 23.22 -23.99
CA PHE A 31 -1.33 23.42 -22.90
C PHE A 31 -2.78 23.53 -23.39
N SER A 32 -3.02 24.32 -24.45
CA SER A 32 -4.36 24.53 -25.00
C SER A 32 -4.94 23.25 -25.62
N GLY A 33 -4.12 22.48 -26.32
CA GLY A 33 -4.48 21.17 -26.87
C GLY A 33 -4.72 20.12 -25.79
N ALA A 34 -3.88 20.08 -24.74
CA ALA A 34 -4.05 19.18 -23.61
C ALA A 34 -5.37 19.43 -22.87
N ILE A 35 -5.73 20.70 -22.62
CA ILE A 35 -7.00 21.06 -21.97
C ILE A 35 -8.18 20.69 -22.86
N LYS A 36 -8.16 21.12 -24.13
CA LYS A 36 -9.29 20.92 -25.04
C LYS A 36 -9.58 19.45 -25.27
N SER A 37 -8.54 18.64 -25.49
CA SER A 37 -8.67 17.19 -25.68
C SER A 37 -9.10 16.47 -24.40
N SER A 38 -8.53 16.82 -23.25
CA SER A 38 -8.83 16.13 -22.00
C SER A 38 -10.26 16.38 -21.51
N PHE A 39 -10.71 17.64 -21.53
CA PHE A 39 -12.00 18.01 -20.97
C PHE A 39 -13.18 17.73 -21.91
N SER A 40 -12.92 17.51 -23.20
CA SER A 40 -13.92 16.97 -24.12
C SER A 40 -14.07 15.45 -24.00
N THR A 41 -13.02 14.74 -23.58
CA THR A 41 -13.00 13.27 -23.51
C THR A 41 -13.45 12.74 -22.14
N ALA A 42 -13.21 13.47 -21.05
CA ALA A 42 -13.56 13.01 -19.71
C ALA A 42 -14.03 14.14 -18.76
N PRO A 43 -15.02 13.87 -17.89
CA PRO A 43 -15.58 14.88 -16.98
C PRO A 43 -14.65 15.15 -15.79
N LEU A 44 -13.79 16.18 -15.90
CA LEU A 44 -12.76 16.50 -14.89
C LEU A 44 -13.31 16.61 -13.46
N LEU A 45 -14.41 17.35 -13.25
CA LEU A 45 -14.96 17.56 -11.91
C LEU A 45 -15.41 16.25 -11.27
N ALA A 46 -16.00 15.34 -12.06
CA ALA A 46 -16.39 14.02 -11.58
C ALA A 46 -15.15 13.19 -11.21
N ILE A 47 -14.08 13.23 -12.01
CA ILE A 47 -12.83 12.51 -11.74
C ILE A 47 -12.17 13.02 -10.45
N ILE A 48 -12.10 14.34 -10.25
CA ILE A 48 -11.56 14.93 -9.01
C ILE A 48 -12.43 14.53 -7.82
N TYR A 49 -13.76 14.62 -7.95
CA TYR A 49 -14.69 14.18 -6.91
C TYR A 49 -14.50 12.71 -6.55
N ASN A 50 -14.46 11.82 -7.54
CA ASN A 50 -14.26 10.38 -7.34
C ASN A 50 -12.94 10.11 -6.63
N THR A 51 -11.86 10.75 -7.08
CA THR A 51 -10.52 10.59 -6.47
C THR A 51 -10.53 11.02 -5.01
N PHE A 52 -11.09 12.20 -4.71
CA PHE A 52 -11.14 12.72 -3.35
C PHE A 52 -12.06 11.88 -2.45
N PHE A 53 -13.26 11.55 -2.94
CA PHE A 53 -14.22 10.71 -2.22
C PHE A 53 -13.62 9.33 -1.91
N PHE A 54 -13.06 8.66 -2.92
CA PHE A 54 -12.42 7.35 -2.78
C PHE A 54 -11.31 7.39 -1.71
N SER A 55 -10.46 8.41 -1.78
CA SER A 55 -9.32 8.55 -0.86
C SER A 55 -9.76 8.89 0.57
N LEU A 56 -10.69 9.83 0.70
CA LEU A 56 -11.22 10.26 2.00
C LEU A 56 -11.98 9.14 2.68
N PHE A 57 -12.86 8.45 1.95
CA PHE A 57 -13.61 7.31 2.48
C PHE A 57 -12.66 6.21 2.95
N THR A 58 -11.67 5.85 2.12
CA THR A 58 -10.64 4.88 2.48
C THR A 58 -9.93 5.25 3.77
N ALA A 59 -9.42 6.48 3.85
CA ALA A 59 -8.65 6.94 4.99
C ALA A 59 -9.48 7.01 6.28
N VAL A 60 -10.70 7.55 6.21
CA VAL A 60 -11.59 7.66 7.39
C VAL A 60 -11.94 6.27 7.89
N VAL A 61 -12.46 5.39 7.03
CA VAL A 61 -12.95 4.07 7.45
C VAL A 61 -11.80 3.21 7.97
N SER A 62 -10.68 3.16 7.24
CA SER A 62 -9.52 2.34 7.67
C SER A 62 -8.89 2.84 8.97
N THR A 63 -8.81 4.16 9.18
CA THR A 63 -8.29 4.75 10.43
C THR A 63 -9.20 4.45 11.62
N LEU A 64 -10.53 4.57 11.44
CA LEU A 64 -11.50 4.28 12.50
C LEU A 64 -11.46 2.79 12.90
N LEU A 65 -11.51 1.88 11.93
CA LEU A 65 -11.42 0.44 12.19
C LEU A 65 -10.05 0.07 12.78
N GLY A 66 -8.98 0.64 12.24
CA GLY A 66 -7.62 0.45 12.73
C GLY A 66 -7.43 0.92 14.17
N TYR A 67 -8.06 2.04 14.57
CA TYR A 67 -8.02 2.56 15.94
C TYR A 67 -8.69 1.61 16.93
N ILE A 68 -9.87 1.09 16.58
CA ILE A 68 -10.60 0.12 17.41
C ILE A 68 -9.75 -1.14 17.60
N LEU A 69 -9.19 -1.68 16.52
CA LEU A 69 -8.32 -2.86 16.57
C LEU A 69 -7.03 -2.60 17.38
N ALA A 70 -6.45 -1.41 17.26
CA ALA A 70 -5.23 -1.03 17.98
C ALA A 70 -5.47 -0.98 19.50
N ILE A 71 -6.60 -0.42 19.95
CA ILE A 71 -6.99 -0.45 21.36
C ILE A 71 -7.16 -1.90 21.85
N THR A 72 -7.84 -2.75 21.08
CA THR A 72 -8.05 -4.16 21.47
C THR A 72 -6.73 -4.91 21.61
N VAL A 73 -5.78 -4.71 20.69
CA VAL A 73 -4.46 -5.35 20.74
C VAL A 73 -3.57 -4.74 21.82
N ASP A 74 -3.72 -3.46 22.15
CA ASP A 74 -3.05 -2.85 23.31
C ASP A 74 -3.53 -3.47 24.63
N MET A 75 -4.83 -3.72 24.77
CA MET A 75 -5.39 -4.43 25.93
C MET A 75 -5.02 -5.91 25.96
N TYR A 76 -4.98 -6.56 24.80
CA TYR A 76 -4.75 -8.00 24.65
C TYR A 76 -3.67 -8.26 23.59
N PRO A 77 -2.37 -8.13 23.94
CA PRO A 77 -1.26 -8.21 22.99
C PRO A 77 -0.96 -9.66 22.57
N LYS A 78 -1.93 -10.32 21.93
CA LYS A 78 -1.80 -11.68 21.41
C LYS A 78 -1.25 -11.65 19.99
N LYS A 79 -0.19 -12.42 19.73
CA LYS A 79 0.40 -12.57 18.38
C LYS A 79 -0.64 -12.95 17.34
N LEU A 80 -1.52 -13.92 17.65
CA LEU A 80 -2.58 -14.36 16.74
C LEU A 80 -3.51 -13.23 16.29
N LEU A 81 -3.92 -12.31 17.19
CA LEU A 81 -4.78 -11.18 16.81
C LEU A 81 -4.11 -10.27 15.80
N ILE A 82 -2.82 -9.99 16.01
CA ILE A 82 -2.02 -9.19 15.07
C ILE A 82 -1.98 -9.89 13.71
N LEU A 83 -1.78 -11.21 13.66
CA LEU A 83 -1.71 -11.95 12.40
C LEU A 83 -3.01 -11.91 11.60
N LEU A 84 -4.15 -12.10 12.28
CA LEU A 84 -5.46 -12.02 11.63
C LEU A 84 -5.70 -10.60 11.08
N ILE A 85 -5.39 -9.57 11.86
CA ILE A 85 -5.53 -8.17 11.40
C ILE A 85 -4.62 -7.86 10.21
N LEU A 86 -3.44 -8.47 10.12
CA LEU A 86 -2.49 -8.23 9.04
C LEU A 86 -2.77 -9.04 7.77
N LEU A 87 -3.63 -10.05 7.83
CA LEU A 87 -3.87 -10.99 6.74
C LEU A 87 -4.34 -10.31 5.44
N PRO A 88 -5.29 -9.34 5.44
CA PRO A 88 -5.67 -8.62 4.23
C PRO A 88 -4.51 -7.87 3.55
N PHE A 89 -3.54 -7.38 4.32
CA PHE A 89 -2.39 -6.66 3.77
C PHE A 89 -1.41 -7.57 3.02
N THR A 90 -1.51 -8.88 3.22
CA THR A 90 -0.67 -9.85 2.50
C THR A 90 -1.22 -10.23 1.13
N ILE A 91 -2.43 -9.76 0.79
CA ILE A 91 -3.07 -10.00 -0.50
C ILE A 91 -2.79 -8.82 -1.43
N PRO A 92 -2.22 -9.04 -2.63
CA PRO A 92 -2.04 -7.98 -3.63
C PRO A 92 -3.35 -7.26 -3.96
N PHE A 93 -3.29 -5.97 -4.29
CA PHE A 93 -4.49 -5.19 -4.59
C PHE A 93 -5.30 -5.76 -5.77
N THR A 94 -4.64 -6.30 -6.79
CA THR A 94 -5.33 -6.99 -7.89
C THR A 94 -6.09 -8.22 -7.40
N ALA A 95 -5.45 -9.08 -6.60
CA ALA A 95 -6.12 -10.25 -6.03
C ALA A 95 -7.29 -9.82 -5.13
N SER A 96 -7.09 -8.81 -4.30
CA SER A 96 -8.14 -8.19 -3.48
C SER A 96 -9.34 -7.75 -4.32
N ALA A 97 -9.11 -7.01 -5.41
CA ALA A 97 -10.17 -6.61 -6.34
C ALA A 97 -10.93 -7.83 -6.88
N LEU A 98 -10.23 -8.85 -7.36
CA LEU A 98 -10.85 -10.06 -7.90
C LEU A 98 -11.75 -10.75 -6.87
N ILE A 99 -11.26 -10.93 -5.64
CA ILE A 99 -12.04 -11.50 -4.53
C ILE A 99 -13.35 -10.73 -4.32
N TRP A 100 -13.25 -9.41 -4.31
CA TRP A 100 -14.39 -8.54 -4.07
C TRP A 100 -15.36 -8.47 -5.24
N VAL A 101 -14.90 -8.60 -6.49
CA VAL A 101 -15.79 -8.77 -7.67
C VAL A 101 -16.68 -10.01 -7.48
N ILE A 102 -16.13 -11.14 -7.04
CA ILE A 102 -16.94 -12.35 -6.73
C ILE A 102 -17.88 -12.08 -5.54
N SER A 103 -17.39 -11.36 -4.55
CA SER A 103 -18.12 -11.07 -3.31
C SER A 103 -19.34 -10.17 -3.51
N PHE A 104 -19.25 -9.27 -4.50
CA PHE A 104 -20.30 -8.32 -4.88
C PHE A 104 -21.27 -8.86 -5.93
N TYR A 105 -21.06 -10.09 -6.40
CA TYR A 105 -21.78 -10.58 -7.57
C TYR A 105 -23.27 -10.86 -7.30
N GLY A 106 -24.11 -9.89 -7.66
CA GLY A 106 -25.58 -9.99 -7.61
C GLY A 106 -26.08 -10.57 -6.29
N GLY A 107 -27.05 -11.49 -6.32
CA GLY A 107 -27.50 -12.18 -5.10
C GLY A 107 -26.72 -13.47 -4.76
N TYR A 108 -25.59 -13.74 -5.41
CA TYR A 108 -24.81 -14.97 -5.25
C TYR A 108 -23.51 -14.76 -4.46
N GLY A 109 -22.96 -13.54 -4.50
CA GLY A 109 -21.85 -13.13 -3.65
C GLY A 109 -22.25 -13.15 -2.17
N TRP A 110 -21.31 -13.53 -1.30
CA TRP A 110 -21.58 -13.61 0.14
C TRP A 110 -21.95 -12.25 0.74
N PHE A 111 -21.30 -11.16 0.27
CA PHE A 111 -21.47 -9.82 0.85
C PHE A 111 -22.84 -9.26 0.51
N THR A 112 -23.22 -9.34 -0.77
CA THR A 112 -24.52 -8.91 -1.25
C THR A 112 -25.64 -9.77 -0.69
N TYR A 113 -25.46 -11.10 -0.59
CA TYR A 113 -26.42 -11.98 0.06
C TYR A 113 -26.65 -11.61 1.53
N LEU A 114 -25.57 -11.40 2.31
CA LEU A 114 -25.66 -11.06 3.73
C LEU A 114 -26.36 -9.73 3.98
N LEU A 115 -26.20 -8.77 3.07
CA LEU A 115 -26.85 -7.45 3.15
C LEU A 115 -28.21 -7.38 2.43
N GLY A 116 -28.69 -8.48 1.84
CA GLY A 116 -29.95 -8.49 1.09
C GLY A 116 -29.93 -7.63 -0.19
N ILE A 117 -28.74 -7.38 -0.75
CA ILE A 117 -28.56 -6.59 -1.97
C ILE A 117 -28.79 -7.51 -3.18
N ASN A 118 -29.85 -7.24 -3.95
CA ASN A 118 -30.28 -8.08 -5.07
C ASN A 118 -29.69 -7.68 -6.44
N TYR A 119 -28.79 -6.71 -6.45
CA TYR A 119 -28.13 -6.20 -7.65
C TYR A 119 -26.61 -6.20 -7.45
N ASP A 120 -25.83 -6.11 -8.51
CA ASP A 120 -24.37 -6.01 -8.40
C ASP A 120 -23.95 -4.54 -8.19
N PRO A 121 -23.39 -4.18 -7.01
CA PRO A 121 -23.00 -2.80 -6.70
C PRO A 121 -22.03 -2.17 -7.69
N LEU A 122 -21.23 -2.96 -8.40
CA LEU A 122 -20.21 -2.46 -9.33
C LEU A 122 -20.81 -1.98 -10.66
N TYR A 123 -22.03 -2.42 -11.01
CA TYR A 123 -22.67 -2.10 -12.30
C TYR A 123 -23.51 -0.82 -12.28
N PHE A 124 -23.71 -0.18 -11.12
CA PHE A 124 -24.55 1.02 -11.01
C PHE A 124 -23.75 2.22 -10.53
N SER A 125 -23.86 3.35 -11.24
CA SER A 125 -23.07 4.56 -10.98
C SER A 125 -23.21 5.10 -9.54
N LYS A 126 -24.37 4.87 -8.90
CA LYS A 126 -24.62 5.32 -7.52
C LYS A 126 -23.91 4.49 -6.45
N SER A 127 -23.62 3.22 -6.72
CA SER A 127 -23.03 2.28 -5.76
C SER A 127 -21.59 1.90 -6.07
N ALA A 128 -21.17 1.97 -7.34
CA ALA A 128 -19.85 1.50 -7.77
C ALA A 128 -18.71 2.20 -7.03
N LEU A 129 -18.76 3.53 -6.90
CA LEU A 129 -17.73 4.29 -6.17
C LEU A 129 -17.64 3.87 -4.69
N PHE A 130 -18.78 3.68 -4.03
CA PHE A 130 -18.82 3.21 -2.64
C PHE A 130 -18.26 1.78 -2.52
N ALA A 131 -18.64 0.88 -3.42
CA ALA A 131 -18.16 -0.50 -3.42
C ALA A 131 -16.64 -0.58 -3.61
N VAL A 132 -16.09 0.13 -4.59
CA VAL A 132 -14.63 0.20 -4.82
C VAL A 132 -13.91 0.86 -3.63
N SER A 133 -14.49 1.91 -3.04
CA SER A 133 -13.93 2.58 -1.84
C SER A 133 -13.98 1.68 -0.60
N LEU A 134 -14.99 0.82 -0.47
CA LEU A 134 -15.10 -0.14 0.62
C LEU A 134 -13.98 -1.18 0.57
N VAL A 135 -13.66 -1.69 -0.62
CA VAL A 135 -12.54 -2.63 -0.83
C VAL A 135 -11.20 -1.97 -0.50
N SER A 136 -11.04 -0.73 -0.93
CA SER A 136 -9.86 0.07 -0.59
C SER A 136 -9.73 0.26 0.93
N ALA A 137 -10.82 0.63 1.61
CA ALA A 137 -10.84 0.76 3.06
C ALA A 137 -10.49 -0.56 3.76
N TRP A 138 -11.07 -1.69 3.31
CA TRP A 138 -10.81 -3.04 3.82
C TRP A 138 -9.32 -3.40 3.74
N SER A 139 -8.70 -3.21 2.58
CA SER A 139 -7.26 -3.50 2.38
C SER A 139 -6.33 -2.55 3.14
N SER A 140 -6.82 -1.35 3.51
CA SER A 140 -6.04 -0.31 4.20
C SER A 140 -6.11 -0.38 5.73
N VAL A 141 -7.08 -1.10 6.30
CA VAL A 141 -7.21 -1.27 7.77
C VAL A 141 -5.91 -1.72 8.44
N PRO A 142 -5.16 -2.71 7.92
CA PRO A 142 -3.97 -3.22 8.60
C PRO A 142 -2.85 -2.20 8.73
N LEU A 143 -2.64 -1.37 7.70
CA LEU A 143 -1.63 -0.30 7.72
C LEU A 143 -2.01 0.77 8.76
N ALA A 144 -3.27 1.21 8.77
CA ALA A 144 -3.75 2.17 9.75
C ALA A 144 -3.61 1.63 11.18
N PHE A 145 -4.02 0.37 11.40
CA PHE A 145 -3.86 -0.35 12.65
C PHE A 145 -2.41 -0.35 13.15
N LEU A 146 -1.44 -0.69 12.30
CA LEU A 146 -0.02 -0.76 12.68
C LEU A 146 0.53 0.60 13.14
N LEU A 147 0.23 1.66 12.38
CA LEU A 147 0.69 3.01 12.69
C LEU A 147 0.09 3.52 14.01
N ILE A 148 -1.20 3.28 14.23
CA ILE A 148 -1.88 3.66 15.47
C ILE A 148 -1.38 2.82 16.65
N LEU A 149 -1.23 1.51 16.49
CA LEU A 149 -0.76 0.63 17.55
C LEU A 149 0.66 1.00 17.99
N ALA A 150 1.53 1.36 17.05
CA ALA A 150 2.87 1.84 17.35
C ALA A 150 2.84 3.14 18.18
N SER A 151 1.90 4.04 17.89
CA SER A 151 1.69 5.28 18.64
C SER A 151 1.04 5.07 20.01
N LEU A 152 0.12 4.11 20.16
CA LEU A 152 -0.42 3.75 21.48
C LEU A 152 0.67 3.14 22.38
N ARG A 153 1.56 2.33 21.80
CA ARG A 153 2.65 1.67 22.53
C ARG A 153 3.83 2.58 22.86
N SER A 154 3.91 3.78 22.27
CA SER A 154 4.92 4.76 22.66
C SER A 154 4.56 5.46 23.98
N ILE A 155 3.31 5.35 24.44
CA ILE A 155 2.86 5.87 25.72
C ILE A 155 3.54 5.07 26.86
N PRO A 156 4.27 5.72 27.78
CA PRO A 156 4.88 5.06 28.93
C PRO A 156 3.83 4.31 29.75
N LYS A 157 4.15 3.08 30.18
CA LYS A 157 3.23 2.21 30.91
C LYS A 157 2.79 2.83 32.23
N GLU A 158 3.66 3.63 32.83
CA GLU A 158 3.47 4.36 34.07
C GLU A 158 2.31 5.34 33.98
N ILE A 159 2.04 5.93 32.80
CA ILE A 159 0.89 6.81 32.57
C ILE A 159 -0.42 6.03 32.65
N LYS A 160 -0.43 4.79 32.14
CA LYS A 160 -1.60 3.91 32.22
C LYS A 160 -1.84 3.49 33.67
N GLU A 161 -0.81 3.05 34.36
CA GLU A 161 -0.88 2.60 35.75
C GLU A 161 -1.30 3.73 36.69
N SER A 162 -0.72 4.94 36.56
CA SER A 162 -1.11 6.10 37.37
C SER A 162 -2.56 6.51 37.14
N SER A 163 -3.03 6.51 35.89
CA SER A 163 -4.44 6.83 35.59
C SER A 163 -5.43 5.85 36.22
N GLN A 164 -5.04 4.57 36.36
CA GLN A 164 -5.86 3.56 37.01
C GLN A 164 -5.86 3.73 38.53
N ILE A 165 -4.72 4.14 39.12
CA ILE A 165 -4.63 4.52 40.54
C ILE A 165 -5.54 5.72 40.83
N ASP A 166 -5.61 6.68 39.91
CA ASP A 166 -6.52 7.85 39.97
C ASP A 166 -8.00 7.50 39.75
N GLY A 167 -8.34 6.22 39.57
CA GLY A 167 -9.71 5.73 39.44
C GLY A 167 -10.33 5.92 38.06
N LEU A 168 -9.54 6.23 37.02
CA LEU A 168 -10.06 6.27 35.65
C LEU A 168 -10.36 4.85 35.16
N THR A 169 -11.56 4.68 34.61
CA THR A 169 -11.91 3.45 33.85
C THR A 169 -11.08 3.36 32.57
N LEU A 170 -10.95 2.15 32.01
CA LEU A 170 -10.23 1.93 30.75
C LEU A 170 -10.76 2.77 29.59
N SER A 171 -12.08 2.95 29.50
CA SER A 171 -12.67 3.81 28.46
C SER A 171 -12.25 5.27 28.61
N GLN A 172 -12.18 5.76 29.86
CA GLN A 172 -11.68 7.10 30.16
C GLN A 172 -10.18 7.20 29.88
N TYR A 173 -9.38 6.19 30.19
CA TYR A 173 -7.97 6.15 29.81
C TYR A 173 -7.81 6.28 28.29
N TYR A 174 -8.46 5.43 27.50
CA TYR A 174 -8.26 5.45 26.04
C TYR A 174 -8.77 6.75 25.40
N PHE A 175 -9.94 7.27 25.79
CA PHE A 175 -10.51 8.47 25.16
C PHE A 175 -9.95 9.80 25.69
N LYS A 176 -9.59 9.88 26.99
CA LYS A 176 -9.13 11.13 27.62
C LYS A 176 -7.62 11.25 27.68
N ILE A 177 -6.91 10.13 27.85
CA ILE A 177 -5.45 10.11 28.00
C ILE A 177 -4.82 9.59 26.71
N ALA A 178 -5.02 8.31 26.36
CA ALA A 178 -4.30 7.68 25.26
C ALA A 178 -4.59 8.32 23.91
N PHE A 179 -5.82 8.78 23.65
CA PHE A 179 -6.18 9.45 22.41
C PHE A 179 -5.35 10.72 22.14
N PRO A 180 -5.28 11.73 23.03
CA PRO A 180 -4.40 12.88 22.81
C PRO A 180 -2.93 12.50 22.60
N TYR A 181 -2.41 11.53 23.37
CA TYR A 181 -1.01 11.08 23.22
C TYR A 181 -0.78 10.38 21.86
N SER A 182 -1.76 9.64 21.37
CA SER A 182 -1.68 8.92 20.09
C SER A 182 -2.22 9.72 18.89
N LEU A 183 -2.74 10.93 19.09
CA LEU A 183 -3.40 11.71 18.05
C LEU A 183 -2.49 12.00 16.86
N LYS A 184 -1.19 12.27 17.11
CA LYS A 184 -0.21 12.43 16.03
C LYS A 184 -0.09 11.15 15.20
N GLY A 185 -0.03 9.98 15.83
CA GLY A 185 -0.01 8.68 15.14
C GLY A 185 -1.29 8.37 14.39
N ILE A 186 -2.45 8.73 14.95
CA ILE A 186 -3.77 8.59 14.28
C ILE A 186 -3.85 9.50 13.05
N LEU A 187 -3.42 10.76 13.16
CA LEU A 187 -3.40 11.68 12.02
C LEU A 187 -2.40 11.25 10.95
N LEU A 188 -1.25 10.69 11.35
CA LEU A 188 -0.30 10.09 10.41
C LEU A 188 -0.90 8.88 9.69
N ALA A 189 -1.60 7.99 10.41
CA ALA A 189 -2.30 6.87 9.81
C ALA A 189 -3.36 7.33 8.79
N PHE A 190 -4.15 8.34 9.15
CA PHE A 190 -5.14 8.96 8.27
C PHE A 190 -4.48 9.58 7.03
N LEU A 191 -3.46 10.43 7.19
CA LEU A 191 -2.84 11.09 6.05
C LEU A 191 -2.09 10.12 5.15
N ILE A 192 -1.38 9.13 5.70
CA ILE A 192 -0.66 8.14 4.90
C ILE A 192 -1.65 7.28 4.11
N THR A 193 -2.74 6.80 4.73
CA THR A 193 -3.77 6.04 4.00
C THR A 193 -4.48 6.90 2.95
N PHE A 194 -4.77 8.16 3.25
CA PHE A 194 -5.35 9.12 2.31
C PHE A 194 -4.45 9.33 1.08
N VAL A 195 -3.16 9.56 1.32
CA VAL A 195 -2.18 9.76 0.27
C VAL A 195 -2.03 8.52 -0.61
N LEU A 196 -1.88 7.34 -0.02
CA LEU A 196 -1.70 6.09 -0.77
C LEU A 196 -2.96 5.74 -1.57
N SER A 197 -4.15 5.95 -1.00
CA SER A 197 -5.41 5.73 -1.71
C SER A 197 -5.64 6.71 -2.85
N MET A 198 -5.17 7.96 -2.74
CA MET A 198 -5.23 8.94 -3.83
C MET A 198 -4.43 8.54 -5.07
N GLY A 199 -3.34 7.78 -4.87
CA GLY A 199 -2.55 7.19 -5.94
C GLY A 199 -3.00 5.78 -6.36
N ASN A 200 -4.08 5.23 -5.81
CA ASN A 200 -4.51 3.88 -6.12
C ASN A 200 -5.10 3.80 -7.54
N PHE A 201 -4.37 3.10 -8.41
CA PHE A 201 -4.80 2.79 -9.77
C PHE A 201 -5.56 1.45 -9.82
N ASP A 202 -5.12 0.48 -9.02
CA ASP A 202 -5.44 -0.92 -9.20
C ASP A 202 -6.93 -1.23 -8.99
N LEU A 203 -7.53 -0.76 -7.88
CA LEU A 203 -8.91 -1.14 -7.55
C LEU A 203 -9.94 -0.56 -8.54
N PRO A 204 -9.94 0.75 -8.87
CA PRO A 204 -10.87 1.28 -9.86
C PRO A 204 -10.72 0.64 -11.25
N TYR A 205 -9.47 0.35 -11.66
CA TYR A 205 -9.18 -0.30 -12.93
C TYR A 205 -9.70 -1.75 -12.96
N VAL A 206 -9.25 -2.59 -12.02
CA VAL A 206 -9.55 -4.04 -12.01
C VAL A 206 -11.05 -4.31 -11.80
N MET A 207 -11.70 -3.55 -10.90
CA MET A 207 -13.10 -3.83 -10.53
C MET A 207 -14.13 -3.27 -11.51
N THR A 208 -13.82 -2.15 -12.16
CA THR A 208 -14.85 -1.39 -12.90
C THR A 208 -14.35 -0.74 -14.19
N GLN A 209 -13.04 -0.72 -14.45
CA GLN A 209 -12.45 -0.01 -15.58
C GLN A 209 -12.90 1.47 -15.64
N GLY A 210 -13.12 2.10 -14.47
CA GLY A 210 -13.62 3.48 -14.36
C GLY A 210 -15.14 3.65 -14.50
N GLY A 211 -15.87 2.58 -14.82
CA GLY A 211 -17.31 2.59 -15.05
C GLY A 211 -18.20 2.36 -13.82
N PRO A 212 -19.52 2.24 -14.04
CA PRO A 212 -20.24 2.56 -15.29
C PRO A 212 -20.19 4.06 -15.65
N GLY A 213 -19.93 4.35 -16.92
CA GLY A 213 -19.64 5.72 -17.37
C GLY A 213 -18.29 6.19 -16.83
N PHE A 214 -18.29 7.19 -15.95
CA PHE A 214 -17.10 7.70 -15.25
C PHE A 214 -17.25 7.65 -13.73
N SER A 215 -18.16 6.83 -13.19
CA SER A 215 -18.50 6.88 -11.76
C SER A 215 -17.38 6.44 -10.82
N THR A 216 -16.41 5.67 -11.31
CA THR A 216 -15.24 5.24 -10.54
C THR A 216 -13.93 5.72 -11.15
N THR A 217 -13.97 6.48 -12.24
CA THR A 217 -12.75 7.04 -12.85
C THR A 217 -12.05 7.99 -11.89
N THR A 218 -10.83 7.66 -11.50
CA THR A 218 -9.95 8.48 -10.66
C THR A 218 -8.85 9.13 -11.49
N LEU A 219 -8.15 10.12 -10.92
CA LEU A 219 -7.04 10.80 -11.59
C LEU A 219 -5.93 9.82 -12.05
N PRO A 220 -5.45 8.86 -11.23
CA PRO A 220 -4.53 7.82 -11.68
C PRO A 220 -5.02 7.06 -12.92
N LEU A 221 -6.31 6.69 -12.93
CA LEU A 221 -6.89 5.94 -14.04
C LEU A 221 -7.02 6.78 -15.31
N SER A 222 -7.35 8.07 -15.18
CA SER A 222 -7.37 9.00 -16.32
C SER A 222 -6.00 9.19 -16.96
N VAL A 223 -4.91 9.17 -16.18
CA VAL A 223 -3.54 9.20 -16.75
C VAL A 223 -3.34 8.02 -17.70
N TYR A 224 -3.71 6.82 -17.27
CA TYR A 224 -3.60 5.60 -18.08
C TYR A 224 -4.49 5.66 -19.32
N PHE A 225 -5.77 5.99 -19.18
CA PHE A 225 -6.69 6.04 -20.33
C PHE A 225 -6.25 7.06 -21.37
N MET A 226 -5.84 8.26 -20.95
CA MET A 226 -5.34 9.26 -21.89
C MET A 226 -4.10 8.77 -22.63
N MET A 227 -3.16 8.13 -21.94
CA MET A 227 -1.92 7.67 -22.54
C MET A 227 -2.13 6.47 -23.47
N PHE A 228 -2.83 5.43 -23.03
CA PHE A 228 -2.87 4.13 -23.71
C PHE A 228 -4.15 3.85 -24.49
N GLN A 229 -5.28 4.43 -24.08
CA GLN A 229 -6.56 4.20 -24.75
C GLN A 229 -6.89 5.30 -25.75
N TYR A 230 -6.51 6.54 -25.45
CA TYR A 230 -6.76 7.70 -26.30
C TYR A 230 -5.52 8.22 -27.04
N ASP A 231 -4.36 7.56 -26.89
CA ASP A 231 -3.07 7.95 -27.51
C ASP A 231 -2.74 9.45 -27.35
N ASN A 232 -3.06 9.99 -26.18
CA ASN A 232 -2.96 11.40 -25.83
C ASN A 232 -2.03 11.60 -24.64
N PHE A 233 -0.73 11.57 -24.92
CA PHE A 233 0.33 11.78 -23.93
C PHE A 233 0.22 13.13 -23.22
N SER A 234 -0.10 14.21 -23.95
CA SER A 234 -0.25 15.55 -23.36
C SER A 234 -1.43 15.64 -22.39
N GLY A 235 -2.56 14.99 -22.72
CA GLY A 235 -3.71 14.88 -21.83
C GLY A 235 -3.41 14.03 -20.60
N GLY A 236 -2.70 12.91 -20.77
CA GLY A 236 -2.22 12.10 -19.65
C GLY A 236 -1.32 12.89 -18.70
N ALA A 237 -0.40 13.69 -19.26
CA ALA A 237 0.50 14.54 -18.49
C ALA A 237 -0.28 15.63 -17.72
N LEU A 238 -1.38 16.13 -18.29
CA LEU A 238 -2.25 17.09 -17.62
C LEU A 238 -2.89 16.45 -16.38
N PHE A 239 -3.52 15.28 -16.50
CA PHE A 239 -4.08 14.58 -15.33
C PHE A 239 -3.01 14.20 -14.30
N ALA A 240 -1.81 13.80 -14.74
CA ALA A 240 -0.69 13.48 -13.86
C ALA A 240 -0.21 14.71 -13.07
N SER A 241 -0.15 15.88 -13.73
CA SER A 241 0.21 17.16 -13.11
C SER A 241 -0.85 17.65 -12.11
N ILE A 242 -2.14 17.51 -12.43
CA ILE A 242 -3.26 17.82 -11.52
C ILE A 242 -3.18 16.92 -10.28
N LEU A 243 -2.98 15.62 -10.49
CA LEU A 243 -2.81 14.65 -9.41
C LEU A 243 -1.61 15.01 -8.52
N ALA A 244 -0.47 15.36 -9.13
CA ALA A 244 0.72 15.77 -8.38
C ALA A 244 0.42 16.98 -7.49
N LEU A 245 -0.19 18.03 -8.03
CA LEU A 245 -0.53 19.24 -7.29
C LEU A 245 -1.49 18.98 -6.12
N ILE A 246 -2.54 18.18 -6.35
CA ILE A 246 -3.52 17.84 -5.30
C ILE A 246 -2.86 16.97 -4.23
N ALA A 247 -2.04 15.99 -4.62
CA ALA A 247 -1.35 15.10 -3.69
C ALA A 247 -0.23 15.79 -2.91
N SER A 248 0.35 16.90 -3.43
CA SER A 248 1.33 17.70 -2.70
C SER A 248 0.80 18.22 -1.36
N ILE A 249 -0.50 18.55 -1.27
CA ILE A 249 -1.10 19.09 -0.04
C ILE A 249 -1.03 18.09 1.12
N PRO A 250 -1.61 16.87 1.02
CA PRO A 250 -1.50 15.89 2.09
C PRO A 250 -0.06 15.37 2.27
N ALA A 251 0.76 15.31 1.21
CA ALA A 251 2.19 14.99 1.32
C ALA A 251 2.95 15.98 2.23
N ILE A 252 2.74 17.28 2.03
CA ILE A 252 3.26 18.33 2.91
C ILE A 252 2.66 18.18 4.32
N GLY A 253 1.37 17.84 4.42
CA GLY A 253 0.72 17.53 5.70
C GLY A 253 1.46 16.45 6.49
N VAL A 254 1.82 15.33 5.86
CA VAL A 254 2.63 14.26 6.50
C VAL A 254 3.98 14.82 6.97
N ALA A 255 4.69 15.53 6.10
CA ALA A 255 5.98 16.14 6.41
C ALA A 255 5.92 17.12 7.62
N LEU A 256 4.87 17.94 7.69
CA LEU A 256 4.64 18.88 8.79
C LEU A 256 4.25 18.15 10.08
N LEU A 257 3.38 17.13 9.99
CA LEU A 257 3.01 16.32 11.14
C LEU A 257 4.22 15.65 11.76
N VAL A 258 5.10 15.05 10.96
CA VAL A 258 6.33 14.40 11.44
C VAL A 258 7.18 15.36 12.28
N LYS A 259 7.25 16.65 11.91
CA LYS A 259 7.99 17.68 12.66
C LYS A 259 7.23 18.28 13.86
N SER A 260 5.93 18.06 13.98
CA SER A 260 5.13 18.66 15.06
C SER A 260 5.40 18.01 16.41
N ASN A 261 5.26 18.75 17.51
CA ASN A 261 5.36 18.24 18.89
C ASN A 261 4.08 17.52 19.38
N GLY A 262 3.22 17.07 18.46
CA GLY A 262 1.92 16.46 18.76
C GLY A 262 0.81 17.47 19.08
N PHE A 263 -0.44 17.01 18.95
CA PHE A 263 -1.63 17.82 19.24
C PHE A 263 -2.23 17.38 20.58
N ARG A 264 -2.77 18.35 21.33
CA ARG A 264 -3.47 18.06 22.59
C ARG A 264 -4.96 18.30 22.41
N PHE A 265 -5.65 17.29 21.86
CA PHE A 265 -7.10 17.26 21.78
C PHE A 265 -7.61 15.98 22.43
N SER A 266 -8.58 16.10 23.33
CA SER A 266 -9.17 14.99 24.07
C SER A 266 -10.61 14.77 23.63
N LEU A 267 -11.01 13.51 23.46
CA LEU A 267 -12.41 13.15 23.25
C LEU A 267 -13.21 13.30 24.55
N PRO A 268 -14.53 13.53 24.47
CA PRO A 268 -15.38 13.56 25.66
C PRO A 268 -15.29 12.24 26.44
N ALA A 269 -15.21 12.35 27.76
CA ALA A 269 -15.01 11.19 28.63
C ALA A 269 -16.30 10.36 28.74
N VAL A 270 -16.34 9.23 28.04
CA VAL A 270 -17.40 8.22 28.21
C VAL A 270 -16.97 7.25 29.32
N LYS A 271 -17.71 7.24 30.43
CA LYS A 271 -17.46 6.33 31.56
C LYS A 271 -18.20 5.01 31.34
N ILE A 272 -17.47 3.96 30.98
CA ILE A 272 -17.98 2.60 30.79
C ILE A 272 -17.26 1.69 31.79
N PRO A 273 -17.97 0.81 32.52
CA PRO A 273 -17.31 -0.16 33.40
C PRO A 273 -16.29 -1.01 32.64
N ASP A 274 -15.11 -1.24 33.21
CA ASP A 274 -13.98 -1.90 32.53
C ASP A 274 -14.33 -3.27 31.92
N LYS A 275 -15.12 -4.08 32.63
CA LYS A 275 -15.58 -5.38 32.11
C LYS A 275 -16.44 -5.21 30.86
N VAL A 276 -17.36 -4.26 30.87
CA VAL A 276 -18.25 -3.97 29.74
C VAL A 276 -17.44 -3.42 28.57
N PHE A 277 -16.55 -2.46 28.81
CA PHE A 277 -15.69 -1.90 27.78
C PHE A 277 -14.82 -2.98 27.10
N ARG A 278 -14.19 -3.85 27.89
CA ARG A 278 -13.40 -4.98 27.38
C ARG A 278 -14.22 -5.92 26.51
N VAL A 279 -15.42 -6.30 26.94
CA VAL A 279 -16.31 -7.19 26.17
C VAL A 279 -16.77 -6.51 24.89
N LEU A 280 -17.19 -5.24 24.95
CA LEU A 280 -17.58 -4.47 23.76
C LEU A 280 -16.45 -4.40 22.74
N MET A 281 -15.24 -4.06 23.17
CA MET A 281 -14.07 -4.00 22.27
C MET A 281 -13.75 -5.36 21.66
N LEU A 282 -13.82 -6.45 22.42
CA LEU A 282 -13.61 -7.80 21.89
C LEU A 282 -14.69 -8.19 20.87
N VAL A 283 -15.97 -7.91 21.15
CA VAL A 283 -17.07 -8.22 20.23
C VAL A 283 -16.93 -7.42 18.93
N VAL A 284 -16.73 -6.09 19.03
CA VAL A 284 -16.57 -5.22 17.86
C VAL A 284 -15.33 -5.62 17.06
N SER A 285 -14.18 -5.82 17.70
CA SER A 285 -12.97 -6.28 17.00
C SER A 285 -13.13 -7.67 16.38
N SER A 286 -13.89 -8.58 16.99
CA SER A 286 -14.15 -9.89 16.40
C SER A 286 -14.98 -9.77 15.12
N ILE A 287 -16.00 -8.89 15.12
CA ILE A 287 -16.79 -8.61 13.91
C ILE A 287 -15.91 -8.01 12.81
N ILE A 288 -15.04 -7.06 13.15
CA ILE A 288 -14.10 -6.44 12.20
C ILE A 288 -13.14 -7.50 11.65
N ILE A 289 -12.53 -8.33 12.49
CA ILE A 289 -11.61 -9.39 12.05
C ILE A 289 -12.31 -10.40 11.15
N ILE A 290 -13.53 -10.83 11.51
CA ILE A 290 -14.33 -11.71 10.64
C ILE A 290 -14.56 -11.04 9.28
N PHE A 291 -14.96 -9.77 9.25
CA PHE A 291 -15.12 -9.03 7.99
C PHE A 291 -13.82 -8.90 7.19
N LEU A 292 -12.68 -8.73 7.87
CA LEU A 292 -11.38 -8.63 7.24
C LEU A 292 -10.95 -9.96 6.59
N ASP A 293 -11.13 -11.07 7.28
CA ASP A 293 -10.62 -12.38 6.85
C ASP A 293 -11.61 -13.16 5.96
N PHE A 294 -12.90 -12.84 6.02
CA PHE A 294 -13.92 -13.55 5.25
C PHE A 294 -13.70 -13.51 3.72
N PRO A 295 -13.33 -12.37 3.08
CA PRO A 295 -13.00 -12.36 1.66
C PRO A 295 -11.87 -13.33 1.30
N VAL A 296 -10.88 -13.47 2.19
CA VAL A 296 -9.73 -14.37 1.96
C VAL A 296 -10.15 -15.82 2.05
N TYR A 297 -10.97 -16.14 3.06
CA TYR A 297 -11.61 -17.44 3.14
C TYR A 297 -12.46 -17.73 1.89
N TRP A 298 -13.27 -16.78 1.44
CA TRP A 298 -14.11 -16.90 0.26
C TRP A 298 -13.28 -17.14 -1.01
N MET A 299 -12.13 -16.47 -1.15
CA MET A 299 -11.21 -16.70 -2.26
C MET A 299 -10.74 -18.16 -2.31
N VAL A 300 -10.24 -18.67 -1.19
CA VAL A 300 -9.76 -20.06 -1.11
C VAL A 300 -10.89 -21.04 -1.38
N LEU A 301 -12.08 -20.75 -0.84
CA LEU A 301 -13.27 -21.57 -1.05
C LEU A 301 -13.69 -21.64 -2.51
N VAL A 302 -13.79 -20.50 -3.20
CA VAL A 302 -14.17 -20.42 -4.62
C VAL A 302 -13.10 -21.06 -5.51
N ALA A 303 -11.82 -20.87 -5.19
CA ALA A 303 -10.72 -21.48 -5.93
C ALA A 303 -10.70 -23.02 -5.82
N THR A 304 -11.23 -23.58 -4.73
CA THR A 304 -11.13 -25.02 -4.42
C THR A 304 -12.44 -25.79 -4.50
N ARG A 305 -13.53 -25.16 -4.95
CA ARG A 305 -14.85 -25.80 -5.08
C ARG A 305 -15.28 -25.97 -6.54
N PRO A 306 -16.22 -26.89 -6.84
CA PRO A 306 -16.83 -26.97 -8.16
C PRO A 306 -17.56 -25.66 -8.54
N ASN A 307 -17.36 -25.20 -9.77
CA ASN A 307 -17.99 -23.98 -10.31
C ASN A 307 -19.54 -24.06 -10.39
N THR A 308 -20.11 -25.27 -10.29
CA THR A 308 -21.56 -25.49 -10.18
C THR A 308 -22.17 -24.86 -8.93
N LEU A 309 -21.37 -24.56 -7.92
CA LEU A 309 -21.81 -23.94 -6.66
C LEU A 309 -21.82 -22.41 -6.70
N ASP A 310 -21.23 -21.78 -7.71
CA ASP A 310 -21.01 -20.32 -7.73
C ASP A 310 -22.29 -19.51 -7.92
N PHE A 311 -23.34 -20.13 -8.43
CA PHE A 311 -24.64 -19.49 -8.70
C PHE A 311 -25.77 -20.07 -7.84
N LEU A 312 -25.45 -20.55 -6.62
CA LEU A 312 -26.44 -21.02 -5.65
C LEU A 312 -26.80 -19.95 -4.61
N LYS A 313 -28.06 -20.00 -4.15
CA LYS A 313 -28.58 -19.16 -3.05
C LYS A 313 -29.24 -20.08 -2.01
N PRO A 314 -28.84 -20.06 -0.72
CA PRO A 314 -27.74 -19.27 -0.14
C PRO A 314 -26.36 -19.67 -0.71
N PRO A 315 -25.38 -18.74 -0.69
CA PRO A 315 -24.01 -19.05 -1.08
C PRO A 315 -23.45 -20.19 -0.21
N VAL A 316 -22.89 -21.22 -0.86
CA VAL A 316 -22.39 -22.41 -0.16
C VAL A 316 -21.08 -22.07 0.55
N LEU A 317 -21.11 -22.04 1.88
CA LEU A 317 -19.93 -21.79 2.71
C LEU A 317 -19.07 -23.04 2.90
N ILE A 318 -19.66 -24.23 2.95
CA ILE A 318 -18.93 -25.48 3.16
C ILE A 318 -19.36 -26.48 2.07
N PRO A 319 -18.59 -26.65 0.99
CA PRO A 319 -18.90 -27.60 -0.06
C PRO A 319 -18.68 -29.03 0.44
N LYS A 320 -19.40 -29.98 -0.15
CA LYS A 320 -19.24 -31.42 0.15
C LYS A 320 -18.02 -32.02 -0.55
N GLU A 321 -17.61 -31.42 -1.67
CA GLU A 321 -16.53 -31.89 -2.53
C GLU A 321 -15.61 -30.71 -2.86
N PHE A 322 -14.31 -30.99 -2.91
CA PHE A 322 -13.27 -30.03 -3.28
C PHE A 322 -12.60 -30.47 -4.58
N THR A 323 -12.18 -29.49 -5.39
CA THR A 323 -11.39 -29.70 -6.60
C THR A 323 -10.20 -28.74 -6.61
N LEU A 324 -9.05 -29.21 -7.06
CA LEU A 324 -7.83 -28.38 -7.22
C LEU A 324 -7.52 -28.10 -8.69
N SER A 325 -8.40 -28.48 -9.63
CA SER A 325 -8.14 -28.38 -11.06
C SER A 325 -7.79 -26.96 -11.51
N TYR A 326 -8.57 -25.97 -11.06
CA TYR A 326 -8.32 -24.56 -11.38
C TYR A 326 -7.05 -24.02 -10.72
N VAL A 327 -6.78 -24.40 -9.46
CA VAL A 327 -5.55 -24.00 -8.76
C VAL A 327 -4.31 -24.55 -9.45
N ILE A 328 -4.31 -25.84 -9.84
CA ILE A 328 -3.19 -26.48 -10.53
C ILE A 328 -2.99 -25.84 -11.91
N SER A 329 -4.06 -25.63 -12.68
CA SER A 329 -3.99 -24.96 -13.98
C SER A 329 -3.48 -23.52 -13.88
N SER A 330 -3.94 -22.76 -12.87
CA SER A 330 -3.42 -21.42 -12.59
C SER A 330 -1.95 -21.44 -12.16
N LEU A 331 -1.52 -22.41 -11.35
CA LEU A 331 -0.12 -22.56 -10.95
C LEU A 331 0.78 -22.78 -12.17
N GLU A 332 0.44 -23.74 -13.04
CA GLU A 332 1.20 -24.07 -14.24
C GLU A 332 1.30 -22.89 -15.22
N SER A 333 0.19 -22.18 -15.45
CA SER A 333 0.15 -21.03 -16.36
C SER A 333 0.81 -19.76 -15.79
N SER A 334 0.89 -19.63 -14.46
CA SER A 334 1.48 -18.45 -13.80
C SER A 334 3.00 -18.44 -13.72
N VAL A 335 3.68 -19.56 -14.00
CA VAL A 335 5.13 -19.72 -13.79
C VAL A 335 5.99 -18.57 -14.32
N PRO A 336 5.88 -18.11 -15.59
CA PRO A 336 6.71 -17.01 -16.09
C PRO A 336 6.45 -15.68 -15.38
N TYR A 337 5.20 -15.41 -15.00
CA TYR A 337 4.79 -14.23 -14.25
C TYR A 337 5.33 -14.24 -12.81
N ILE A 338 5.31 -15.42 -12.16
CA ILE A 338 5.86 -15.62 -10.82
C ILE A 338 7.38 -15.42 -10.84
N ILE A 339 8.09 -15.99 -11.82
CA ILE A 339 9.54 -15.79 -11.98
C ILE A 339 9.86 -14.30 -12.13
N SER A 340 9.17 -13.61 -13.04
CA SER A 340 9.39 -12.17 -13.26
C SER A 340 9.11 -11.35 -12.00
N SER A 341 8.05 -11.67 -11.27
CA SER A 341 7.70 -11.00 -10.01
C SER A 341 8.74 -11.21 -8.92
N VAL A 342 9.26 -12.42 -8.77
CA VAL A 342 10.34 -12.74 -7.83
C VAL A 342 11.58 -11.93 -8.20
N VAL A 343 12.02 -11.97 -9.45
CA VAL A 343 13.24 -11.29 -9.88
C VAL A 343 13.13 -9.78 -9.71
N VAL A 344 12.04 -9.17 -10.19
CA VAL A 344 11.81 -7.72 -10.08
C VAL A 344 11.74 -7.31 -8.61
N SER A 345 11.00 -8.04 -7.76
CA SER A 345 10.85 -7.71 -6.34
C SER A 345 12.17 -7.87 -5.56
N LEU A 346 13.01 -8.85 -5.91
CA LEU A 346 14.35 -9.00 -5.35
C LEU A 346 15.25 -7.81 -5.73
N ILE A 347 15.27 -7.41 -7.01
CA ILE A 347 16.05 -6.25 -7.47
C ILE A 347 15.59 -4.98 -6.76
N VAL A 348 14.28 -4.73 -6.68
CA VAL A 348 13.71 -3.56 -5.98
C VAL A 348 14.09 -3.57 -4.50
N GLY A 349 13.97 -4.71 -3.82
CA GLY A 349 14.33 -4.83 -2.40
C GLY A 349 15.81 -4.56 -2.14
N ILE A 350 16.70 -5.13 -2.95
CA ILE A 350 18.16 -4.93 -2.83
C ILE A 350 18.51 -3.46 -3.12
N LEU A 351 18.01 -2.90 -4.22
CA LEU A 351 18.25 -1.51 -4.60
C LEU A 351 17.80 -0.56 -3.49
N THR A 352 16.62 -0.81 -2.92
CA THR A 352 16.06 -0.02 -1.82
C THR A 352 17.00 0.00 -0.61
N ILE A 353 17.47 -1.16 -0.14
CA ILE A 353 18.38 -1.19 1.02
C ILE A 353 19.68 -0.45 0.71
N VAL A 354 20.30 -0.74 -0.43
CA VAL A 354 21.62 -0.21 -0.78
C VAL A 354 21.58 1.31 -0.87
N LEU A 355 20.57 1.87 -1.55
CA LEU A 355 20.45 3.31 -1.72
C LEU A 355 20.05 4.00 -0.40
N SER A 356 19.00 3.51 0.25
CA SER A 356 18.42 4.19 1.40
C SER A 356 19.27 4.09 2.66
N SER A 357 19.94 2.95 2.91
CA SER A 357 20.73 2.79 4.14
C SER A 357 21.95 3.70 4.18
N LEU A 358 22.68 3.82 3.07
CA LEU A 358 23.87 4.66 2.96
C LEU A 358 23.49 6.14 2.98
N GLY A 359 22.44 6.52 2.23
CA GLY A 359 21.95 7.89 2.20
C GLY A 359 21.38 8.35 3.54
N ALA A 360 20.56 7.51 4.18
CA ALA A 360 19.91 7.85 5.44
C ALA A 360 20.90 7.96 6.60
N TYR A 361 21.93 7.10 6.65
CA TYR A 361 22.97 7.19 7.67
C TYR A 361 23.71 8.54 7.59
N GLU A 362 24.20 8.92 6.41
CA GLU A 362 24.89 10.21 6.23
C GLU A 362 23.94 11.39 6.49
N GLY A 363 22.70 11.30 6.03
CA GLY A 363 21.67 12.31 6.27
C GLY A 363 21.37 12.50 7.75
N ALA A 364 21.21 11.41 8.51
CA ALA A 364 20.93 11.46 9.94
C ALA A 364 22.10 12.08 10.73
N ARG A 365 23.35 11.71 10.39
CA ARG A 365 24.54 12.24 11.07
C ARG A 365 24.81 13.71 10.77
N LYS A 366 24.47 14.18 9.56
CA LYS A 366 24.58 15.59 9.17
C LYS A 366 23.31 16.40 9.42
N PHE A 367 22.27 15.78 10.01
CA PHE A 367 20.97 16.41 10.26
C PHE A 367 20.34 17.04 9.02
N TRP A 368 20.42 16.35 7.88
CA TRP A 368 19.84 16.80 6.61
C TRP A 368 18.33 16.57 6.55
N PHE A 369 17.59 17.27 7.42
CA PHE A 369 16.13 17.20 7.47
C PHE A 369 15.45 17.59 6.15
N TRP A 370 16.09 18.40 5.30
CA TRP A 370 15.55 18.70 3.96
C TRP A 370 15.47 17.44 3.09
N LEU A 371 16.46 16.54 3.17
CA LEU A 371 16.47 15.30 2.40
C LEU A 371 15.46 14.28 2.96
N LEU A 372 15.27 14.27 4.28
CA LEU A 372 14.18 13.54 4.93
C LEU A 372 12.82 14.02 4.40
N LEU A 373 12.57 15.33 4.44
CA LEU A 373 11.31 15.91 3.98
C LEU A 373 11.06 15.66 2.49
N LEU A 374 12.10 15.77 1.66
CA LEU A 374 12.02 15.46 0.24
C LEU A 374 11.68 13.98 0.01
N SER A 375 12.26 13.07 0.79
CA SER A 375 11.96 11.64 0.69
C SER A 375 10.53 11.32 1.12
N ILE A 376 10.03 11.97 2.18
CA ILE A 376 8.61 11.86 2.59
C ILE A 376 7.69 12.38 1.48
N TYR A 377 8.04 13.51 0.86
CA TYR A 377 7.28 14.09 -0.24
C TYR A 377 7.23 13.17 -1.47
N LEU A 378 8.38 12.62 -1.90
CA LEU A 378 8.45 11.70 -3.04
C LEU A 378 7.70 10.38 -2.76
N TYR A 379 7.76 9.86 -1.53
CA TYR A 379 6.96 8.72 -1.10
C TYR A 379 5.46 8.99 -1.17
N ALA A 380 5.05 10.20 -0.77
CA ALA A 380 3.66 10.60 -0.71
C ALA A 380 3.07 11.01 -2.07
N LEU A 381 3.89 11.19 -3.10
CA LEU A 381 3.37 11.49 -4.43
C LEU A 381 2.95 10.21 -5.15
N PRO A 382 1.77 10.18 -5.80
CA PRO A 382 1.31 9.05 -6.59
C PRO A 382 2.31 8.67 -7.68
N SER A 383 2.55 7.37 -7.85
CA SER A 383 3.49 6.86 -8.84
C SER A 383 3.05 7.18 -10.28
N THR A 384 1.74 7.31 -10.51
CA THR A 384 1.14 7.76 -11.78
C THR A 384 1.49 9.20 -12.13
N SER A 385 1.89 10.04 -11.17
CA SER A 385 2.28 11.43 -11.43
C SER A 385 3.60 11.58 -12.19
N TYR A 386 4.41 10.53 -12.26
CA TYR A 386 5.74 10.55 -12.90
C TYR A 386 5.83 9.64 -14.12
N ILE A 387 4.76 8.89 -14.41
CA ILE A 387 4.84 7.71 -15.26
C ILE A 387 5.15 8.03 -16.71
N ILE A 388 4.66 9.15 -17.24
CA ILE A 388 4.84 9.50 -18.66
C ILE A 388 6.32 9.76 -18.96
N PRO A 389 7.04 10.64 -18.24
CA PRO A 389 8.47 10.80 -18.44
C PRO A 389 9.27 9.52 -18.14
N VAL A 390 8.85 8.71 -17.16
CA VAL A 390 9.48 7.41 -16.88
C VAL A 390 9.33 6.47 -18.08
N TYR A 391 8.14 6.38 -18.67
CA TYR A 391 7.87 5.57 -19.86
C TYR A 391 8.72 6.03 -21.04
N LEU A 392 8.73 7.34 -21.33
CA LEU A 392 9.54 7.90 -22.42
C LEU A 392 11.03 7.61 -22.20
N MET A 393 11.55 7.84 -20.99
CA MET A 393 12.94 7.53 -20.65
C MET A 393 13.28 6.04 -20.81
N THR A 394 12.42 5.14 -20.32
CA THR A 394 12.64 3.69 -20.44
C THR A 394 12.51 3.23 -21.91
N SER A 395 11.63 3.85 -22.70
CA SER A 395 11.47 3.61 -24.14
C SER A 395 12.69 4.07 -24.93
N ASP A 396 13.18 5.29 -24.68
CA ASP A 396 14.37 5.87 -25.34
C ASP A 396 15.64 5.06 -25.04
N LEU A 397 15.71 4.44 -23.86
CA LEU A 397 16.79 3.53 -23.47
C LEU A 397 16.60 2.09 -23.97
N HIS A 398 15.51 1.79 -24.69
CA HIS A 398 15.13 0.45 -25.14
C HIS A 398 15.07 -0.58 -24.00
N LEU A 399 14.61 -0.15 -22.82
CA LEU A 399 14.48 -1.00 -21.63
C LEU A 399 13.04 -1.45 -21.36
N ILE A 400 12.08 -1.05 -22.20
CA ILE A 400 10.70 -1.54 -22.12
C ILE A 400 10.69 -3.05 -22.26
N ASN A 401 9.80 -3.69 -21.51
CA ASN A 401 9.64 -5.14 -21.48
C ASN A 401 10.87 -5.92 -20.97
N THR A 402 11.67 -5.30 -20.10
CA THR A 402 12.81 -5.93 -19.41
C THR A 402 12.65 -5.87 -17.89
N TRP A 403 13.26 -6.81 -17.15
CA TRP A 403 13.23 -6.77 -15.67
C TRP A 403 13.92 -5.54 -15.09
N ILE A 404 14.99 -5.05 -15.71
CA ILE A 404 15.73 -3.86 -15.25
C ILE A 404 14.90 -2.59 -15.51
N GLY A 405 14.34 -2.46 -16.71
CA GLY A 405 13.47 -1.33 -17.08
C GLY A 405 12.20 -1.23 -16.25
N LEU A 406 11.73 -2.36 -15.70
CA LEU A 406 10.64 -2.40 -14.73
C LEU A 406 11.11 -2.14 -13.28
N ALA A 407 12.20 -2.78 -12.83
CA ALA A 407 12.63 -2.72 -11.44
C ALA A 407 13.21 -1.36 -11.03
N LEU A 408 14.02 -0.72 -11.88
CA LEU A 408 14.67 0.55 -11.52
C LEU A 408 13.65 1.68 -11.25
N PRO A 409 12.65 1.92 -12.10
CA PRO A 409 11.64 2.94 -11.82
C PRO A 409 10.71 2.56 -10.67
N SER A 410 10.42 1.26 -10.48
CA SER A 410 9.48 0.79 -9.45
C SER A 410 9.98 1.01 -8.02
N ALA A 411 11.30 1.08 -7.82
CA ALA A 411 11.90 1.22 -6.50
C ALA A 411 11.84 2.64 -5.91
N ILE A 412 11.38 3.66 -6.64
CA ILE A 412 11.37 5.06 -6.16
C ILE A 412 10.54 5.22 -4.89
N PHE A 413 9.39 4.54 -4.85
CA PHE A 413 8.48 4.54 -3.71
C PHE A 413 9.10 3.88 -2.48
N THR A 414 9.61 2.66 -2.65
CA THR A 414 10.19 1.86 -1.56
C THR A 414 11.50 2.47 -1.05
N ALA A 415 12.34 3.01 -1.94
CA ALA A 415 13.57 3.71 -1.59
C ALA A 415 13.30 4.98 -0.76
N SER A 416 12.30 5.76 -1.15
CA SER A 416 11.90 6.98 -0.42
C SER A 416 11.36 6.67 0.97
N PHE A 417 10.50 5.65 1.08
CA PHE A 417 9.99 5.15 2.37
C PHE A 417 11.10 4.58 3.27
N ALA A 418 11.98 3.75 2.69
CA ALA A 418 13.11 3.17 3.40
C ALA A 418 14.07 4.25 3.90
N PHE A 419 14.30 5.32 3.10
CA PHE A 419 15.14 6.43 3.54
C PHE A 419 14.54 7.10 4.78
N TRP A 420 13.24 7.42 4.76
CA TRP A 420 12.57 8.05 5.90
C TRP A 420 12.70 7.22 7.17
N THR A 421 12.39 5.93 7.10
CA THR A 421 12.42 5.05 8.27
C THR A 421 13.85 4.78 8.77
N MET A 422 14.80 4.57 7.85
CA MET A 422 16.22 4.43 8.21
C MET A 422 16.82 5.72 8.79
N PHE A 423 16.38 6.90 8.32
CA PHE A 423 16.87 8.17 8.84
C PHE A 423 16.51 8.35 10.32
N ASN A 424 15.27 8.05 10.68
CA ASN A 424 14.83 8.09 12.07
C ASN A 424 15.56 7.05 12.93
N PHE A 425 15.71 5.83 12.41
CA PHE A 425 16.49 4.78 13.10
C PHE A 425 17.93 5.23 13.38
N TYR A 426 18.61 5.84 12.39
CA TYR A 426 19.99 6.29 12.57
C TYR A 426 20.12 7.53 13.45
N ILE A 427 19.09 8.39 13.57
CA ILE A 427 19.08 9.47 14.57
C ILE A 427 19.21 8.87 15.98
N ASP A 428 18.42 7.83 16.28
CA ASP A 428 18.39 7.18 17.58
C ASP A 428 19.59 6.24 17.82
N PHE A 429 20.33 5.91 16.76
CA PHE A 429 21.49 5.02 16.83
C PHE A 429 22.64 5.65 17.63
N PRO A 430 23.11 5.05 18.74
CA PRO A 430 24.11 5.65 19.63
C PRO A 430 25.43 5.98 18.93
N LYS A 431 25.88 7.24 19.06
CA LYS A 431 27.16 7.70 18.49
C LYS A 431 28.39 7.04 19.11
N VAL A 432 28.26 6.51 20.33
CA VAL A 432 29.34 5.83 21.07
C VAL A 432 29.96 4.67 20.27
N TYR A 433 29.15 3.91 19.52
CA TYR A 433 29.67 2.84 18.66
C TYR A 433 30.59 3.36 17.56
N GLU A 434 30.29 4.55 17.04
CA GLU A 434 31.09 5.18 15.99
C GLU A 434 32.36 5.82 16.53
N GLU A 435 32.28 6.46 17.69
CA GLU A 435 33.42 7.04 18.40
C GLU A 435 34.41 5.95 18.80
N ALA A 436 33.92 4.81 19.31
CA ALA A 436 34.76 3.66 19.61
C ALA A 436 35.46 3.11 18.35
N ALA A 437 34.74 2.99 17.23
CA ALA A 437 35.32 2.53 15.97
C ALA A 437 36.38 3.51 15.42
N GLU A 438 36.22 4.81 15.66
CA GLU A 438 37.21 5.83 15.28
C GLU A 438 38.47 5.76 16.14
N ILE A 439 38.32 5.54 17.45
CA ILE A 439 39.44 5.30 18.37
C ILE A 439 40.24 4.05 17.96
N ASP A 440 39.55 2.99 17.54
CA ASP A 440 40.16 1.75 17.05
C ASP A 440 40.73 1.85 15.61
N GLY A 441 40.68 3.03 14.99
CA GLY A 441 41.20 3.26 13.64
C GLY A 441 40.46 2.48 12.55
N MET A 442 39.19 2.10 12.78
CA MET A 442 38.43 1.23 11.89
C MET A 442 38.10 1.93 10.56
N LYS A 443 38.73 1.46 9.47
CA LYS A 443 38.37 1.85 8.11
C LYS A 443 37.02 1.23 7.71
N ASN A 444 36.19 1.99 7.00
CA ASN A 444 34.86 1.57 6.50
C ASN A 444 33.87 1.14 7.59
N LYS A 445 33.81 1.89 8.71
CA LYS A 445 32.91 1.63 9.84
C LYS A 445 31.44 1.40 9.44
N ILE A 446 30.96 2.01 8.35
CA ILE A 446 29.59 1.78 7.86
C ILE A 446 29.36 0.32 7.48
N LEU A 447 30.21 -0.23 6.60
CA LEU A 447 30.06 -1.60 6.11
C LEU A 447 30.43 -2.65 7.17
N ARG A 448 31.41 -2.33 8.03
CA ARG A 448 31.96 -3.29 9.01
C ARG A 448 31.26 -3.28 10.36
N LEU A 449 30.59 -2.19 10.74
CA LEU A 449 29.95 -2.05 12.04
C LEU A 449 28.48 -1.61 11.94
N ILE A 450 28.21 -0.49 11.27
CA ILE A 450 26.86 0.11 11.28
C ILE A 450 25.83 -0.78 10.56
N LEU A 451 26.10 -1.23 9.34
CA LEU A 451 25.18 -2.11 8.61
C LEU A 451 24.99 -3.47 9.32
N PRO A 452 26.04 -4.13 9.83
CA PRO A 452 25.88 -5.33 10.67
C PRO A 452 24.98 -5.13 11.90
N LEU A 453 25.16 -4.04 12.63
CA LEU A 453 24.32 -3.72 13.79
C LEU A 453 22.88 -3.35 13.38
N SER A 454 22.70 -2.83 12.17
CA SER A 454 21.39 -2.48 11.62
C SER A 454 20.68 -3.65 10.93
N ARG A 455 21.30 -4.84 10.84
CA ARG A 455 20.79 -6.01 10.10
C ARG A 455 19.31 -6.34 10.35
N PRO A 456 18.80 -6.39 11.59
CA PRO A 456 17.38 -6.72 11.81
C PRO A 456 16.45 -5.71 11.14
N PHE A 457 16.85 -4.43 11.13
CA PHE A 457 16.12 -3.36 10.47
C PHE A 457 16.21 -3.46 8.94
N LEU A 458 17.42 -3.71 8.41
CA LEU A 458 17.64 -3.88 6.97
C LEU A 458 16.81 -5.05 6.40
N ILE A 459 16.73 -6.17 7.11
CA ILE A 459 15.91 -7.34 6.72
C ILE A 459 14.42 -6.97 6.73
N ALA A 460 13.95 -6.27 7.76
CA ALA A 460 12.56 -5.82 7.80
C ALA A 460 12.23 -4.89 6.62
N THR A 461 13.11 -3.94 6.30
CA THR A 461 12.93 -3.06 5.15
C THR A 461 12.98 -3.82 3.82
N PHE A 462 13.88 -4.79 3.67
CA PHE A 462 13.94 -5.64 2.48
C PHE A 462 12.60 -6.31 2.19
N VAL A 463 12.03 -6.97 3.21
CA VAL A 463 10.79 -7.73 3.06
C VAL A 463 9.61 -6.80 2.75
N ILE A 464 9.55 -5.64 3.40
CA ILE A 464 8.52 -4.63 3.10
C ILE A 464 8.65 -4.17 1.65
N SER A 465 9.85 -3.81 1.19
CA SER A 465 10.09 -3.37 -0.18
C SER A 465 9.79 -4.45 -1.22
N PHE A 466 10.16 -5.70 -0.92
CA PHE A 466 9.80 -6.87 -1.74
C PHE A 466 8.27 -7.01 -1.86
N THR A 467 7.56 -6.89 -0.74
CA THR A 467 6.09 -7.00 -0.70
C THR A 467 5.43 -5.90 -1.51
N PHE A 468 5.87 -4.65 -1.36
CA PHE A 468 5.36 -3.54 -2.16
C PHE A 468 5.64 -3.71 -3.65
N ALA A 469 6.85 -4.14 -4.02
CA ALA A 469 7.19 -4.40 -5.42
C ALA A 469 6.32 -5.49 -6.04
N TRP A 470 6.00 -6.54 -5.27
CA TRP A 470 5.11 -7.62 -5.69
C TRP A 470 3.67 -7.13 -5.93
N HIS A 471 3.20 -6.17 -5.14
CA HIS A 471 1.84 -5.63 -5.23
C HIS A 471 1.63 -4.71 -6.44
N LEU A 472 2.70 -4.18 -7.06
CA LEU A 472 2.59 -3.24 -8.15
C LEU A 472 1.87 -3.87 -9.35
N LEU A 473 0.81 -3.22 -9.81
CA LEU A 473 0.16 -3.53 -11.08
C LEU A 473 0.43 -2.43 -12.11
N PHE A 474 0.34 -1.16 -11.71
CA PHE A 474 0.45 -0.04 -12.65
C PHE A 474 1.77 0.01 -13.45
N TYR A 475 2.92 -0.18 -12.80
CA TYR A 475 4.22 -0.16 -13.50
C TYR A 475 4.38 -1.34 -14.47
N PRO A 476 4.09 -2.59 -14.06
CA PRO A 476 4.04 -3.71 -14.99
C PRO A 476 3.10 -3.47 -16.17
N LEU A 477 1.89 -2.95 -15.92
CA LEU A 477 0.90 -2.70 -16.97
C LEU A 477 1.38 -1.68 -18.03
N VAL A 478 2.29 -0.78 -17.66
CA VAL A 478 2.79 0.30 -18.52
C VAL A 478 4.14 -0.03 -19.17
N LEU A 479 4.98 -0.83 -18.53
CA LEU A 479 6.39 -1.05 -18.92
C LEU A 479 6.71 -2.48 -19.35
N SER A 480 5.73 -3.39 -19.33
CA SER A 480 5.92 -4.81 -19.68
C SER A 480 4.88 -5.31 -20.67
N GLU A 481 5.27 -6.29 -21.48
CA GLU A 481 4.45 -6.87 -22.55
C GLU A 481 4.74 -8.37 -22.72
N THR A 482 3.85 -9.09 -23.40
CA THR A 482 4.10 -10.45 -23.92
C THR A 482 4.58 -10.40 -25.38
N PRO A 483 5.25 -11.44 -25.92
CA PRO A 483 5.50 -12.78 -25.36
C PRO A 483 6.74 -12.87 -24.46
N TYR A 484 6.69 -13.81 -23.50
CA TYR A 484 7.87 -14.18 -22.71
C TYR A 484 8.84 -15.03 -23.53
N GLN A 485 10.10 -14.61 -23.57
CA GLN A 485 11.22 -15.43 -23.97
C GLN A 485 12.27 -15.37 -22.86
N MET A 486 12.48 -16.51 -22.19
CA MET A 486 13.46 -16.65 -21.11
C MET A 486 14.92 -16.74 -21.62
N ASN A 487 15.20 -16.20 -22.81
CA ASN A 487 16.57 -16.03 -23.30
C ASN A 487 17.28 -14.97 -22.45
N PHE A 488 18.60 -14.81 -22.58
CA PHE A 488 19.32 -13.74 -21.87
C PHE A 488 19.78 -12.65 -22.85
N PRO A 489 19.36 -11.38 -22.68
CA PRO A 489 18.41 -10.88 -21.67
C PRO A 489 16.97 -11.37 -21.92
N PRO A 490 16.16 -11.56 -20.87
CA PRO A 490 14.78 -12.01 -21.03
C PRO A 490 13.96 -10.94 -21.72
N THR A 491 13.10 -11.36 -22.65
CA THR A 491 12.02 -10.53 -23.20
C THR A 491 10.72 -10.98 -22.56
N GLY A 492 9.88 -10.05 -22.13
CA GLY A 492 8.71 -10.35 -21.29
C GLY A 492 8.98 -10.14 -19.81
N SER A 493 8.36 -9.11 -19.24
CA SER A 493 8.49 -8.76 -17.81
C SER A 493 7.17 -8.59 -17.06
N GLU A 494 6.06 -9.10 -17.62
CA GLU A 494 4.76 -9.07 -16.94
C GLU A 494 4.85 -9.79 -15.57
N THR A 495 4.06 -9.33 -14.60
CA THR A 495 4.12 -9.80 -13.21
C THR A 495 2.89 -10.61 -12.83
N ALA A 496 2.91 -11.23 -11.65
CA ALA A 496 1.83 -12.06 -11.13
C ALA A 496 0.52 -11.28 -10.96
N THR A 497 0.60 -9.96 -10.76
CA THR A 497 -0.55 -9.05 -10.75
C THR A 497 -1.18 -8.92 -12.14
N ILE A 498 -0.39 -8.92 -13.23
CA ILE A 498 -0.89 -8.95 -14.61
C ILE A 498 -1.54 -10.30 -14.94
N PHE A 499 -0.92 -11.41 -14.50
CA PHE A 499 -1.54 -12.74 -14.63
C PHE A 499 -2.93 -12.80 -13.99
N ALA A 500 -3.06 -12.31 -12.77
CA ALA A 500 -4.34 -12.25 -12.08
C ALA A 500 -5.35 -11.35 -12.82
N LEU A 501 -4.92 -10.18 -13.31
CA LEU A 501 -5.75 -9.27 -14.12
C LEU A 501 -6.28 -9.96 -15.39
N ASN A 502 -5.43 -10.71 -16.10
CA ASN A 502 -5.79 -11.37 -17.35
C ASN A 502 -6.90 -12.43 -17.19
N ALA A 503 -7.14 -12.93 -15.97
CA ALA A 503 -8.26 -13.83 -15.69
C ALA A 503 -9.64 -13.17 -15.90
N ILE A 504 -9.74 -11.84 -15.83
CA ILE A 504 -11.00 -11.09 -16.12
C ILE A 504 -11.33 -11.09 -17.61
N SER A 505 -10.32 -11.13 -18.48
CA SER A 505 -10.47 -10.87 -19.92
C SER A 505 -11.04 -12.06 -20.73
N GLN A 506 -11.21 -13.24 -20.14
CA GLN A 506 -11.47 -14.50 -20.88
C GLN A 506 -12.91 -14.71 -21.42
N GLY A 507 -13.68 -13.65 -21.67
CA GLY A 507 -14.96 -13.70 -22.40
C GLY A 507 -16.13 -14.47 -21.73
N SER A 508 -15.88 -15.20 -20.65
CA SER A 508 -16.88 -15.89 -19.82
C SER A 508 -16.54 -15.74 -18.35
N VAL A 509 -17.57 -15.55 -17.51
CA VAL A 509 -17.39 -15.39 -16.06
C VAL A 509 -17.03 -16.75 -15.45
N ASN A 510 -15.75 -16.96 -15.17
CA ASN A 510 -15.25 -18.15 -14.48
C ASN A 510 -14.69 -17.77 -13.12
N TRP A 511 -15.54 -17.84 -12.08
CA TRP A 511 -15.19 -17.47 -10.71
C TRP A 511 -14.10 -18.34 -10.11
N ALA A 512 -14.11 -19.64 -10.39
CA ALA A 512 -13.09 -20.56 -9.92
C ALA A 512 -11.70 -20.22 -10.50
N LEU A 513 -11.63 -19.85 -11.79
CA LEU A 513 -10.38 -19.36 -12.41
C LEU A 513 -9.94 -18.02 -11.84
N LEU A 514 -10.85 -17.05 -11.70
CA LEU A 514 -10.56 -15.73 -11.11
C LEU A 514 -9.99 -15.88 -9.68
N ALA A 515 -10.65 -16.68 -8.84
CA ALA A 515 -10.22 -16.94 -7.47
C ALA A 515 -8.90 -17.71 -7.42
N SER A 516 -8.70 -18.69 -8.31
CA SER A 516 -7.45 -19.47 -8.39
C SER A 516 -6.27 -18.61 -8.82
N SER A 517 -6.45 -17.75 -9.84
CA SER A 517 -5.39 -16.83 -10.27
C SER A 517 -5.08 -15.78 -9.21
N ALA A 518 -6.09 -15.25 -8.51
CA ALA A 518 -5.89 -14.36 -7.36
C ALA A 518 -5.13 -15.05 -6.21
N LEU A 519 -5.51 -16.29 -5.88
CA LEU A 519 -4.86 -17.09 -4.85
C LEU A 519 -3.39 -17.33 -5.18
N VAL A 520 -3.10 -17.83 -6.39
CA VAL A 520 -1.73 -18.13 -6.85
C VAL A 520 -0.86 -16.87 -6.85
N ALA A 521 -1.36 -15.74 -7.32
CA ALA A 521 -0.64 -14.47 -7.29
C ALA A 521 -0.33 -13.97 -5.86
N SER A 522 -1.14 -14.37 -4.87
CA SER A 522 -1.00 -13.97 -3.46
C SER A 522 -0.07 -14.88 -2.65
N LEU A 523 0.09 -16.15 -3.04
CA LEU A 523 0.80 -17.16 -2.25
C LEU A 523 2.23 -16.73 -1.82
N PRO A 524 3.09 -16.21 -2.72
CA PRO A 524 4.45 -15.86 -2.33
C PRO A 524 4.52 -14.75 -1.27
N VAL A 525 3.65 -13.75 -1.37
CA VAL A 525 3.58 -12.66 -0.38
C VAL A 525 3.04 -13.16 0.95
N ILE A 526 2.02 -14.02 0.95
CA ILE A 526 1.50 -14.66 2.17
C ILE A 526 2.63 -15.41 2.89
N ILE A 527 3.40 -16.22 2.16
CA ILE A 527 4.53 -17.00 2.72
C ILE A 527 5.61 -16.06 3.27
N VAL A 528 6.06 -15.08 2.48
CA VAL A 528 7.11 -14.13 2.88
C VAL A 528 6.67 -13.33 4.10
N SER A 529 5.42 -12.85 4.11
CA SER A 529 4.85 -12.07 5.22
C SER A 529 4.74 -12.92 6.50
N TYR A 530 4.32 -14.17 6.39
CA TYR A 530 4.26 -15.09 7.54
C TYR A 530 5.65 -15.36 8.14
N VAL A 531 6.66 -15.60 7.29
CA VAL A 531 8.04 -15.83 7.74
C VAL A 531 8.65 -14.55 8.33
N ALA A 532 8.37 -13.39 7.74
CA ALA A 532 8.97 -12.12 8.14
C ALA A 532 8.20 -11.36 9.22
N GLN A 533 7.04 -11.85 9.66
CA GLN A 533 6.15 -11.19 10.62
C GLN A 533 6.88 -10.65 11.86
N ASP A 534 7.81 -11.42 12.45
CA ASP A 534 8.52 -11.02 13.67
C ASP A 534 9.51 -9.87 13.40
N TYR A 535 10.09 -9.82 12.19
CA TYR A 535 10.95 -8.73 11.75
C TYR A 535 10.15 -7.49 11.37
N MET A 536 9.05 -7.65 10.64
CA MET A 536 8.16 -6.55 10.24
C MET A 536 7.59 -5.84 11.47
N LEU A 537 7.11 -6.62 12.45
CA LEU A 537 6.64 -6.09 13.72
C LEU A 537 7.77 -5.29 14.39
N ARG A 538 8.94 -5.91 14.64
CA ARG A 538 10.06 -5.22 15.32
C ARG A 538 10.55 -3.97 14.59
N GLY A 539 10.67 -4.01 13.25
CA GLY A 539 11.19 -2.92 12.42
C GLY A 539 10.27 -1.70 12.36
N LEU A 540 8.95 -1.91 12.20
CA LEU A 540 7.97 -0.82 12.26
C LEU A 540 7.94 -0.16 13.65
N TYR A 541 8.13 -0.95 14.72
CA TYR A 541 8.21 -0.43 16.10
C TYR A 541 9.51 0.32 16.43
N SER A 542 10.59 0.17 15.65
CA SER A 542 11.90 0.76 15.95
C SER A 542 12.29 1.94 15.05
N GLY A 543 11.63 2.13 13.90
CA GLY A 543 12.15 2.98 12.81
C GLY A 543 11.45 4.31 12.54
N GLY A 544 10.64 4.88 13.44
CA GLY A 544 10.13 6.24 13.21
C GLY A 544 8.84 6.64 13.90
N VAL A 545 8.07 5.71 14.48
CA VAL A 545 6.87 6.08 15.27
C VAL A 545 7.20 6.33 16.74
N LYS A 546 8.38 5.89 17.22
CA LYS A 546 8.85 6.18 18.58
C LYS A 546 9.33 7.62 18.78
N GLY A 547 9.85 8.25 17.72
CA GLY A 547 10.31 9.65 17.74
C GLY A 547 9.33 10.62 17.09
N ALA A 548 8.12 10.16 16.75
CA ALA A 548 7.04 10.96 16.21
C ALA A 548 6.14 11.45 17.37
#